data_AF-A0A1U7VEU9-F1
#
_entry.id   AF-A0A1U7VEU9-F1
#
_cell.length_a   1.000
_cell.length_b   1.000
_cell.length_c   1.000
_cell.angle_alpha   90.00
_cell.angle_beta   90.00
_cell.angle_gamma   90.00
#
_symmetry.space_group_name_H-M   'P 1'
#
loop_
_entity.id
_entity.type
_entity.pdbx_description
1 polymer ?
#
loop_
_entity_poly.entity_id
_entity_poly.type
_entity_poly.pdbx_seq_one_letter_code
_entity_poly.pdbx_strand_id
1 'polypeptide(L)'
;MELLKDYDCSILYHPGKANVVADALSRKSMGSLAHIAPAKRSLAKDIQRLEDTGIRFSVGNSEALLACSQAKSSLVERIKATQYEDERLCKYRDEVLAGKSKDMTVEGDGVLRMGERLCVADVDRLRHAILKEAHNTKYSIHPGSTKMYHDLKQFYWWEGQG
;
A
#
# COMPACT_ATOMS: atom_id res chain seq x y z
N MET A 1 -25.37 54.79 14.73
CA MET A 1 -24.93 53.58 15.46
C MET A 1 -25.13 52.40 14.52
N GLU A 2 -24.19 52.22 13.59
CA GLU A 2 -24.29 51.15 12.58
C GLU A 2 -24.02 49.80 13.23
N LEU A 3 -24.95 48.86 13.03
CA LEU A 3 -24.93 47.52 13.60
C LEU A 3 -23.92 46.64 12.85
N LEU A 4 -23.25 45.78 13.62
CA LEU A 4 -22.31 44.73 13.25
C LEU A 4 -22.95 43.62 12.36
N LYS A 5 -23.57 43.98 11.22
CA LYS A 5 -24.19 43.04 10.29
C LYS A 5 -23.51 42.93 8.92
N ASP A 6 -22.52 43.78 8.63
CA ASP A 6 -21.85 43.81 7.33
C ASP A 6 -20.43 43.20 7.34
N TYR A 7 -20.03 42.52 8.42
CA TYR A 7 -18.74 41.82 8.48
C TYR A 7 -18.89 40.36 8.08
N ASP A 8 -18.87 40.09 6.77
CA ASP A 8 -18.65 38.75 6.24
C ASP A 8 -17.14 38.41 6.34
N CYS A 9 -16.68 38.21 7.58
CA CYS A 9 -15.28 37.90 7.86
C CYS A 9 -14.95 36.47 7.44
N SER A 10 -14.53 36.30 6.19
CA SER A 10 -13.83 35.09 5.75
C SER A 10 -12.46 35.03 6.44
N ILE A 11 -12.35 34.27 7.54
CA ILE A 11 -11.06 34.05 8.22
C ILE A 11 -10.19 33.17 7.31
N LEU A 12 -9.38 33.82 6.50
CA LEU A 12 -8.35 33.17 5.69
C LEU A 12 -7.20 32.74 6.61
N TYR A 13 -7.14 31.46 6.93
CA TYR A 13 -6.09 30.86 7.76
C TYR A 13 -4.74 30.95 7.06
N HIS A 14 -3.75 31.56 7.69
CA HIS A 14 -2.39 31.67 7.18
C HIS A 14 -1.42 31.08 8.22
N PRO A 15 -0.77 29.93 7.95
CA PRO A 15 0.15 29.29 8.88
C PRO A 15 1.33 30.22 9.22
N GLY A 16 1.71 30.34 10.50
CA GLY A 16 2.87 31.16 10.89
C GLY A 16 2.74 31.90 12.22
N LYS A 17 3.65 32.85 12.46
CA LYS A 17 3.87 33.53 13.75
C LYS A 17 2.63 34.19 14.39
N ALA A 18 1.66 34.63 13.60
CA ALA A 18 0.43 35.24 14.11
C ALA A 18 -0.61 34.19 14.56
N ASN A 19 -0.44 32.93 14.15
CA ASN A 19 -1.40 31.86 14.34
C ASN A 19 -0.87 30.76 15.27
N VAL A 20 0.17 31.06 16.05
CA VAL A 20 0.92 30.09 16.88
C VAL A 20 0.02 29.31 17.83
N VAL A 21 -1.02 29.94 18.38
CA VAL A 21 -1.96 29.27 19.29
C VAL A 21 -2.85 28.30 18.53
N ALA A 22 -3.41 28.70 17.38
CA ALA A 22 -4.21 27.80 16.57
C ALA A 22 -3.36 26.70 15.93
N ASP A 23 -2.12 27.00 15.51
CA ASP A 23 -1.14 26.02 15.04
C ASP A 23 -0.73 25.05 16.16
N ALA A 24 -0.59 25.52 17.42
CA ALA A 24 -0.32 24.68 18.59
C ALA A 24 -1.50 23.78 18.97
N LEU A 25 -2.74 24.28 18.86
CA LEU A 25 -3.95 23.50 19.13
C LEU A 25 -4.32 22.55 17.98
N SER A 26 -4.00 22.94 16.74
CA SER A 26 -4.18 22.15 15.50
C SER A 26 -3.21 20.97 15.43
N ARG A 27 -2.04 21.09 16.06
CA ARG A 27 -1.11 19.98 16.31
C ARG A 27 -1.73 19.02 17.32
N LYS A 28 -2.74 18.27 16.89
CA LYS A 28 -3.12 16.98 17.44
C LYS A 28 -1.90 16.07 17.31
N SER A 29 -1.04 16.10 18.33
CA SER A 29 -0.08 15.04 18.55
C SER A 29 -0.91 13.77 18.74
N MET A 30 -0.91 12.90 17.74
CA MET A 30 -1.50 11.56 17.85
C MET A 30 -0.85 10.74 18.99
N GLY A 31 0.26 11.20 19.56
CA GLY A 31 0.87 10.62 20.76
C GLY A 31 0.31 11.12 22.11
N SER A 32 -0.46 12.21 22.15
CA SER A 32 -1.00 12.75 23.41
C SER A 32 -2.35 12.12 23.76
N LEU A 33 -2.32 11.05 24.56
CA LEU A 33 -3.51 10.40 25.12
C LEU A 33 -4.18 11.19 26.25
N ALA A 34 -3.72 12.42 26.53
CA ALA A 34 -4.20 13.25 27.65
C ALA A 34 -5.69 13.56 27.53
N HIS A 35 -6.19 13.79 26.31
CA HIS A 35 -7.59 14.08 26.02
C HIS A 35 -8.48 12.85 25.88
N ILE A 36 -7.90 11.64 25.95
CA ILE A 36 -8.65 10.38 25.90
C ILE A 36 -8.94 9.93 27.32
N ALA A 37 -10.19 9.54 27.58
CA ALA A 37 -10.61 8.99 28.86
C ALA A 37 -9.66 7.85 29.29
N PRO A 38 -9.22 7.76 30.56
CA PRO A 38 -8.24 6.77 31.01
C PRO A 38 -8.54 5.33 30.56
N ALA A 39 -9.81 4.93 30.60
CA ALA A 39 -10.26 3.61 30.19
C ALA A 39 -10.11 3.32 28.68
N LYS A 40 -10.08 4.35 27.83
CA LYS A 40 -9.94 4.23 26.37
C LYS A 40 -8.49 4.36 25.89
N ARG A 41 -7.54 4.65 26.79
CA ARG A 41 -6.12 4.85 26.44
C ARG A 41 -5.43 3.56 26.01
N SER A 42 -5.79 2.42 26.58
CA SER A 42 -5.28 1.11 26.15
C SER A 42 -5.68 0.82 24.70
N LEU A 43 -6.98 0.96 24.40
CA LEU A 43 -7.50 0.79 23.05
C LEU A 43 -6.85 1.75 22.05
N ALA A 44 -6.64 3.02 22.42
CA ALA A 44 -5.95 3.98 21.57
C ALA A 44 -4.49 3.59 21.29
N LYS A 45 -3.78 3.03 22.29
CA LYS A 45 -2.43 2.49 22.09
C LYS A 45 -2.44 1.27 21.18
N ASP A 46 -3.42 0.39 21.29
CA ASP A 46 -3.54 -0.80 20.46
C ASP A 46 -3.86 -0.42 19.00
N ILE A 47 -4.73 0.56 18.79
CA ILE A 47 -5.00 1.13 17.45
C ILE A 47 -3.72 1.72 16.86
N GLN A 48 -2.98 2.54 17.62
CA GLN A 48 -1.72 3.11 17.16
C GLN A 48 -0.69 2.04 16.80
N ARG A 49 -0.55 0.99 17.63
CA ARG A 49 0.33 -0.14 17.33
C ARG A 49 -0.05 -0.86 16.04
N LEU A 50 -1.35 -0.99 15.77
CA LEU A 50 -1.84 -1.60 14.53
C LEU A 50 -1.58 -0.69 13.32
N GLU A 51 -1.72 0.63 13.47
CA GLU A 51 -1.32 1.61 12.45
C GLU A 51 0.17 1.55 12.14
N ASP A 52 1.03 1.42 13.15
CA ASP A 52 2.48 1.25 12.99
C ASP A 52 2.83 -0.06 12.22
N THR A 53 1.94 -1.06 12.24
CA THR A 53 2.07 -2.29 11.43
C THR A 53 1.49 -2.17 10.01
N GLY A 54 1.02 -0.98 9.62
CA GLY A 54 0.50 -0.70 8.27
C GLY A 54 -1.00 -0.91 8.11
N ILE A 55 -1.73 -1.15 9.20
CA ILE A 55 -3.19 -1.28 9.18
C ILE A 55 -3.82 0.10 9.29
N ARG A 56 -4.60 0.52 8.30
CA ARG A 56 -5.26 1.83 8.31
C ARG A 56 -6.69 1.71 8.82
N PHE A 57 -7.08 2.53 9.78
CA PHE A 57 -8.46 2.58 10.26
C PHE A 57 -9.22 3.74 9.61
N SER A 58 -10.46 3.49 9.19
CA SER A 58 -11.40 4.51 8.72
C SER A 58 -12.71 4.41 9.50
N VAL A 59 -13.25 5.55 9.93
CA VAL A 59 -14.57 5.62 10.58
C VAL A 59 -15.62 5.66 9.47
N GLY A 60 -16.55 4.70 9.46
CA GLY A 60 -17.67 4.70 8.53
C GLY A 60 -18.80 5.63 8.98
N ASN A 61 -19.87 5.74 8.17
CA ASN A 61 -21.07 6.54 8.51
C ASN A 61 -21.88 5.94 9.67
N SER A 62 -21.59 4.69 10.04
CA SER A 62 -22.05 4.07 11.28
C SER A 62 -20.89 4.10 12.26
N GLU A 63 -21.15 4.14 13.58
CA GLU A 63 -20.15 4.18 14.68
C GLU A 63 -19.13 3.01 14.72
N ALA A 64 -18.98 2.26 13.62
CA ALA A 64 -18.00 1.22 13.41
C ALA A 64 -16.69 1.77 12.81
N LEU A 65 -15.58 1.31 13.39
CA LEU A 65 -14.25 1.44 12.79
C LEU A 65 -14.04 0.30 11.79
N LEU A 66 -13.74 0.66 10.54
CA LEU A 66 -13.27 -0.28 9.52
C LEU A 66 -11.75 -0.31 9.53
N ALA A 67 -11.18 -1.51 9.70
CA ALA A 67 -9.74 -1.73 9.59
C ALA A 67 -9.40 -2.25 8.20
N CYS A 68 -8.61 -1.50 7.46
CA CYS A 68 -8.15 -1.84 6.13
C CYS A 68 -6.63 -2.04 6.19
N SER A 69 -6.16 -3.29 6.17
CA SER A 69 -4.76 -3.56 5.86
C SER A 69 -4.57 -3.33 4.36
N GLN A 70 -4.20 -2.11 3.97
CA GLN A 70 -3.67 -1.89 2.63
C GLN A 70 -2.24 -2.41 2.63
N ALA A 71 -2.11 -3.73 2.44
CA ALA A 71 -0.90 -4.30 1.87
C ALA A 71 -0.79 -3.80 0.43
N LYS A 72 -0.52 -2.50 0.22
CA LYS A 72 0.15 -2.07 -1.01
C LYS A 72 1.49 -2.78 -0.96
N SER A 73 1.51 -3.92 -1.64
CA SER A 73 2.42 -5.01 -1.38
C SER A 73 3.84 -4.53 -1.69
N SER A 74 4.64 -4.35 -0.64
CA SER A 74 6.08 -4.12 -0.76
C SER A 74 6.76 -5.18 -1.63
N LEU A 75 6.13 -6.37 -1.77
CA LEU A 75 6.57 -7.42 -2.65
C LEU A 75 6.24 -7.12 -4.12
N VAL A 76 5.04 -6.66 -4.46
CA VAL A 76 4.70 -6.23 -5.84
C VAL A 76 5.58 -5.07 -6.29
N GLU A 77 5.78 -4.06 -5.44
CA GLU A 77 6.68 -2.93 -5.75
C GLU A 77 8.12 -3.41 -5.94
N ARG A 78 8.58 -4.35 -5.11
CA ARG A 78 9.90 -4.96 -5.26
C ARG A 78 10.02 -5.79 -6.53
N ILE A 79 8.98 -6.54 -6.92
CA ILE A 79 8.96 -7.26 -8.19
C ILE A 79 9.12 -6.26 -9.34
N LYS A 80 8.34 -5.17 -9.35
CA LYS A 80 8.44 -4.13 -10.38
C LYS A 80 9.84 -3.51 -10.45
N ALA A 81 10.44 -3.18 -9.30
CA ALA A 81 11.78 -2.58 -9.25
C ALA A 81 12.88 -3.54 -9.74
N THR A 82 12.80 -4.80 -9.33
CA THR A 82 13.81 -5.82 -9.66
C THR A 82 13.72 -6.33 -11.10
N GLN A 83 12.64 -6.06 -11.84
CA GLN A 83 12.55 -6.40 -13.26
C GLN A 83 13.69 -5.76 -14.08
N TYR A 84 14.15 -4.58 -13.69
CA TYR A 84 15.22 -3.85 -14.37
C TYR A 84 16.62 -4.41 -14.05
N GLU A 85 16.75 -5.20 -13.00
CA GLU A 85 18.00 -5.84 -12.59
C GLU A 85 18.21 -7.19 -13.30
N ASP A 86 17.15 -7.81 -13.79
CA ASP A 86 17.21 -9.07 -14.52
C ASP A 86 17.49 -8.81 -16.01
N GLU A 87 18.73 -9.08 -16.43
CA GLU A 87 19.16 -8.94 -17.83
C GLU A 87 18.25 -9.67 -18.83
N ARG A 88 17.61 -10.78 -18.43
CA ARG A 88 16.70 -11.53 -19.31
C ARG A 88 15.38 -10.79 -19.49
N LEU A 89 14.81 -10.26 -18.41
CA LEU A 89 13.58 -9.46 -18.49
C LEU A 89 13.82 -8.17 -19.26
N CYS A 90 14.99 -7.55 -19.12
CA CYS A 90 15.39 -6.42 -19.96
C CYS A 90 15.40 -6.78 -21.46
N LYS A 91 15.96 -7.94 -21.84
CA LYS A 91 15.92 -8.40 -23.24
C LYS A 91 14.49 -8.62 -23.75
N TYR A 92 13.64 -9.27 -22.97
CA TYR A 92 12.23 -9.45 -23.34
C TYR A 92 11.50 -8.12 -23.49
N ARG A 93 11.79 -7.15 -22.62
CA ARG A 93 11.23 -5.80 -22.73
C ARG A 93 11.66 -5.15 -24.03
N ASP A 94 12.94 -5.22 -24.38
CA ASP A 94 13.46 -4.65 -25.63
C ASP A 94 12.85 -5.34 -26.86
N GLU A 95 12.60 -6.66 -26.80
CA GLU A 95 11.90 -7.41 -27.85
C GLU A 95 10.43 -7.00 -27.99
N VAL A 96 9.72 -6.76 -26.88
CA VAL A 96 8.35 -6.23 -26.89
C VAL A 96 8.32 -4.82 -27.48
N LEU A 97 9.26 -3.95 -27.07
CA LEU A 97 9.39 -2.59 -27.61
C LEU A 97 9.76 -2.59 -29.10
N ALA A 98 10.53 -3.59 -29.55
CA ALA A 98 10.86 -3.81 -30.96
C ALA A 98 9.71 -4.47 -31.76
N GLY A 99 8.57 -4.78 -31.12
CA GLY A 99 7.41 -5.41 -31.77
C GLY A 99 7.62 -6.88 -32.16
N LYS A 100 8.61 -7.56 -31.58
CA LYS A 100 8.99 -8.94 -31.92
C LYS A 100 8.26 -9.99 -31.08
N SER A 101 7.83 -9.63 -29.87
CA SER A 101 7.09 -10.52 -28.98
C SER A 101 5.59 -10.18 -28.98
N LYS A 102 4.74 -11.20 -29.15
CA LYS A 102 3.27 -11.07 -29.12
C LYS A 102 2.65 -11.48 -27.78
N ASP A 103 3.37 -12.27 -26.99
CA ASP A 103 2.83 -12.87 -25.76
C ASP A 103 3.09 -12.01 -24.53
N MET A 104 4.05 -11.08 -24.63
CA MET A 104 4.45 -10.17 -23.56
C MET A 104 4.05 -8.74 -23.88
N THR A 105 3.71 -8.00 -22.83
CA THR A 105 3.30 -6.59 -22.91
C THR A 105 4.08 -5.76 -21.90
N VAL A 106 4.32 -4.50 -22.25
CA VAL A 106 4.88 -3.51 -21.34
C VAL A 106 3.78 -2.50 -21.02
N GLU A 107 3.41 -2.39 -19.74
CA GLU A 107 2.41 -1.42 -19.28
C GLU A 107 2.95 0.01 -19.29
N GLY A 108 2.06 1.01 -19.13
CA GLY A 108 2.45 2.43 -19.12
C GLY A 108 3.39 2.83 -17.97
N ASP A 109 3.52 1.99 -16.94
CA ASP A 109 4.49 2.13 -15.85
C ASP A 109 5.85 1.46 -16.14
N GLY A 110 6.04 0.93 -17.35
CA GLY A 110 7.27 0.27 -17.79
C GLY A 110 7.42 -1.18 -17.32
N VAL A 111 6.41 -1.74 -16.66
CA VAL A 111 6.44 -3.10 -16.11
C VAL A 111 6.13 -4.13 -17.19
N LEU A 112 6.96 -5.17 -17.25
CA LEU A 112 6.81 -6.30 -18.16
C LEU A 112 5.80 -7.32 -17.61
N ARG A 113 4.86 -7.75 -18.46
CA ARG A 113 3.82 -8.73 -18.16
C ARG A 113 3.71 -9.77 -19.26
N MET A 114 3.32 -10.99 -18.87
CA MET A 114 2.99 -12.10 -19.76
C MET A 114 1.48 -12.32 -19.69
N GLY A 115 0.74 -11.82 -20.69
CA GLY A 115 -0.71 -11.63 -20.55
C GLY A 115 -1.05 -10.72 -19.36
N GLU A 116 -1.88 -11.20 -18.43
CA GLU A 116 -2.23 -10.45 -17.20
C GLU A 116 -1.24 -10.66 -16.03
N ARG A 117 -0.25 -11.54 -16.20
CA ARG A 117 0.66 -11.99 -15.14
C ARG A 117 1.90 -11.10 -15.04
N LEU A 118 2.29 -10.78 -13.82
CA LEU A 118 3.49 -10.01 -13.54
C LEU A 118 4.75 -10.87 -13.70
N CYS A 119 5.69 -10.44 -14.54
CA CYS A 119 6.97 -11.14 -14.71
C CYS A 119 7.83 -11.00 -13.46
N VAL A 120 8.35 -12.10 -12.92
CA VAL A 120 9.17 -12.12 -11.71
C VAL A 120 10.63 -12.41 -12.07
N ALA A 121 11.50 -11.48 -11.71
CA ALA A 121 12.95 -11.58 -11.87
C ALA A 121 13.53 -12.75 -11.05
N ASP A 122 14.62 -13.35 -11.56
CA ASP A 122 15.38 -14.37 -10.83
C ASP A 122 16.48 -13.75 -9.96
N VAL A 123 16.13 -12.76 -9.14
CA VAL A 123 17.05 -12.03 -8.26
C VAL A 123 16.62 -12.14 -6.80
N ASP A 124 17.55 -11.98 -5.86
CA ASP A 124 17.30 -11.82 -4.42
C ASP A 124 16.35 -12.83 -3.77
N ARG A 125 16.30 -14.05 -4.29
CA ARG A 125 15.32 -15.09 -3.87
C ARG A 125 13.88 -14.57 -3.89
N LEU A 126 13.56 -13.63 -4.77
CA LEU A 126 12.26 -12.98 -4.89
C LEU A 126 11.12 -14.00 -5.08
N ARG A 127 11.35 -15.03 -5.89
CA ARG A 127 10.43 -16.18 -6.05
C ARG A 127 10.13 -16.88 -4.73
N HIS A 128 11.12 -17.06 -3.87
CA HIS A 128 10.93 -17.63 -2.52
C HIS A 128 10.15 -16.68 -1.61
N ALA A 129 10.37 -15.37 -1.72
CA ALA A 129 9.62 -14.38 -0.97
C ALA A 129 8.12 -14.42 -1.35
N ILE A 130 7.81 -14.54 -2.65
CA ILE A 130 6.43 -14.73 -3.14
C ILE A 130 5.80 -15.99 -2.56
N LEU A 131 6.49 -17.13 -2.63
CA LEU A 131 5.99 -18.39 -2.08
C LEU A 131 5.77 -18.31 -0.56
N LYS A 132 6.69 -17.67 0.16
CA LYS A 132 6.60 -17.48 1.61
C LYS A 132 5.44 -16.57 2.00
N GLU A 133 5.23 -15.47 1.28
CA GLU A 133 4.11 -14.55 1.51
C GLU A 133 2.76 -15.24 1.26
N ALA A 134 2.66 -16.01 0.17
CA ALA A 134 1.48 -16.80 -0.14
C ALA A 134 1.16 -17.84 0.95
N HIS A 135 2.20 -18.52 1.46
CA HIS A 135 2.06 -19.50 2.54
C HIS A 135 1.65 -18.86 3.88
N ASN A 136 2.08 -17.63 4.15
CA ASN A 136 1.82 -16.94 5.43
C ASN A 136 0.55 -16.09 5.42
N THR A 137 -0.14 -15.95 4.27
CA THR A 137 -1.36 -15.15 4.19
C THR A 137 -2.45 -15.81 5.05
N LYS A 138 -2.90 -15.12 6.11
CA LYS A 138 -3.87 -15.57 7.12
C LYS A 138 -5.23 -16.05 6.57
N TYR A 139 -5.50 -15.85 5.28
CA TYR A 139 -6.70 -16.32 4.57
C TYR A 139 -6.54 -17.72 3.96
N SER A 140 -5.37 -18.35 4.07
CA SER A 140 -5.20 -19.77 3.73
C SER A 140 -5.85 -20.66 4.79
N ILE A 141 -7.16 -20.87 4.66
CA ILE A 141 -7.81 -22.08 5.19
C ILE A 141 -7.24 -23.24 4.36
N HIS A 142 -6.06 -23.73 4.78
CA HIS A 142 -5.17 -24.67 4.08
C HIS A 142 -5.76 -25.33 2.81
N PRO A 143 -5.60 -24.68 1.65
CA PRO A 143 -5.53 -25.41 0.42
C PRO A 143 -4.11 -26.00 0.33
N GLY A 144 -3.95 -27.28 -0.02
CA GLY A 144 -2.63 -27.90 -0.14
C GLY A 144 -1.69 -27.10 -1.07
N SER A 145 -0.37 -27.35 -0.96
CA SER A 145 0.67 -26.68 -1.75
C SER A 145 0.31 -26.51 -3.23
N THR A 146 -0.33 -27.51 -3.85
CA THR A 146 -0.84 -27.48 -5.22
C THR A 146 -1.78 -26.32 -5.54
N LYS A 147 -2.72 -25.99 -4.64
CA LYS A 147 -3.69 -24.92 -4.88
C LYS A 147 -3.08 -23.53 -4.63
N MET A 148 -2.13 -23.40 -3.70
CA MET A 148 -1.31 -22.18 -3.57
C MET A 148 -0.49 -21.90 -4.84
N TYR A 149 0.17 -22.92 -5.41
CA TYR A 149 0.88 -22.76 -6.68
C TYR A 149 -0.06 -22.39 -7.83
N HIS A 150 -1.26 -22.98 -7.86
CA HIS A 150 -2.26 -22.65 -8.87
C HIS A 150 -2.71 -21.18 -8.78
N ASP A 151 -2.98 -20.70 -7.57
CA ASP A 151 -3.40 -19.31 -7.35
C ASP A 151 -2.28 -18.34 -7.71
N LEU A 152 -1.02 -18.64 -7.35
CA LEU A 152 0.12 -17.80 -7.73
C LEU A 152 0.38 -17.78 -9.23
N LYS A 153 0.16 -18.89 -9.94
CA LYS A 153 0.27 -18.98 -11.41
C LYS A 153 -0.72 -18.04 -12.12
N GLN A 154 -1.80 -17.60 -11.47
CA GLN A 154 -2.75 -16.65 -12.06
C GLN A 154 -2.22 -15.21 -12.07
N PHE A 155 -1.34 -14.85 -11.11
CA PHE A 155 -0.87 -13.47 -10.93
C PHE A 155 0.58 -13.26 -11.32
N TYR A 156 1.42 -14.30 -11.21
CA TYR A 156 2.86 -14.21 -11.42
C TYR A 156 3.33 -15.18 -12.50
N TRP A 157 4.36 -14.78 -13.24
CA TRP A 157 5.01 -15.60 -14.25
C TRP A 157 6.53 -15.54 -14.10
N TRP A 158 7.19 -16.68 -14.21
CA TRP A 158 8.65 -16.77 -14.35
C TRP A 158 9.06 -18.04 -15.09
N GLU A 159 10.23 -18.00 -15.73
CA GLU A 159 10.80 -19.13 -16.46
C GLU A 159 11.07 -20.31 -15.51
N GLY A 160 10.64 -21.52 -15.91
CA GLY A 160 10.73 -22.72 -15.08
C GLY A 160 9.47 -23.04 -14.26
N GLN A 161 8.40 -22.24 -14.33
CA GLN A 161 7.06 -22.66 -13.89
C GLN A 161 6.43 -23.66 -14.88
N GLY A 162 7.02 -24.86 -14.99
CA GLY A 162 6.37 -26.04 -15.57
C GLY A 162 5.37 -26.61 -14.57
#